data_AF-R6RFC5-F1
#
_entry.id   AF-R6RFC5-F1
#
_cell.length_a   1.000
_cell.length_b   1.000
_cell.length_c   1.000
_cell.angle_alpha   90.00
_cell.angle_beta   90.00
_cell.angle_gamma   90.00
#
_symmetry.space_group_name_H-M   'P 1'
#
loop_
_entity.id
_entity.type
_entity.pdbx_description
1 polymer ?
#
loop_
_entity_poly.entity_id
_entity_poly.type
_entity_poly.pdbx_seq_one_letter_code
_entity_poly.pdbx_strand_id
1 'polypeptide(L)'
;MSDFQTATLLKKLRNDYNYTIQKIANLLGVSKAAVSKWENGYDITTEHLYELSKLYNVSFSELYYGKLNNEGNDDYWRRNYDLSNFELEDINTKNVDNLKNLFDHCNMVKSRFYTQLPKWAKNELNNNELDEFNFIKQYFQFDIKYYAHIKYGPRHLAFAQDKEEKEFIIEMLDKIKDLDKDSYMWELTKLYNFTYDIKSDDVCKSGNLKALEYMLSSFSQIEKDSILYANLHIKEVVKEDNRSIFMGISEKEIERDRTIDEIENIPFFKTIINSGANKLYSHKSTLGWWDKEMFDAIEGPTVEIDESIYDKYQFYNFGGQTNIPILNNWKLFGYKDYLEFIDKAGTEQLRDIVNLKDSNPLKYYNNMVEREYANAKR
;
A
#
# COMPACT_ATOMS: atom_id res chain seq x y z
N MET A 1 1.33 -5.08 -21.10
CA MET A 1 0.05 -4.77 -20.42
C MET A 1 -0.37 -6.04 -19.72
N SER A 2 -0.27 -6.10 -18.38
CA SER A 2 -0.80 -7.22 -17.62
C SER A 2 -2.32 -7.18 -17.67
N ASP A 3 -2.94 -7.91 -18.59
CA ASP A 3 -4.39 -8.04 -18.65
C ASP A 3 -4.84 -9.21 -17.78
N PHE A 4 -5.11 -8.91 -16.52
CA PHE A 4 -5.51 -9.91 -15.55
C PHE A 4 -6.85 -10.58 -15.89
N GLN A 5 -7.73 -9.90 -16.62
CA GLN A 5 -9.01 -10.47 -17.08
C GLN A 5 -8.76 -11.55 -18.13
N THR A 6 -7.79 -11.32 -19.02
CA THR A 6 -7.28 -12.34 -19.95
C THR A 6 -6.73 -13.54 -19.17
N ALA A 7 -5.88 -13.31 -18.16
CA ALA A 7 -5.25 -14.37 -17.39
C ALA A 7 -6.26 -15.28 -16.66
N THR A 8 -7.26 -14.68 -15.99
CA THR A 8 -8.31 -15.43 -15.30
C THR A 8 -9.17 -16.22 -16.30
N LEU A 9 -9.45 -15.65 -17.48
CA LEU A 9 -10.18 -16.35 -18.55
C LEU A 9 -9.38 -17.53 -19.11
N LEU A 10 -8.08 -17.37 -19.36
CA LEU A 10 -7.20 -18.46 -19.81
C LEU A 10 -7.18 -19.61 -18.81
N LYS A 11 -7.08 -19.30 -17.51
CA LYS A 11 -7.12 -20.29 -16.43
C LYS A 11 -8.47 -21.03 -16.39
N LYS A 12 -9.58 -20.30 -16.54
CA LYS A 12 -10.93 -20.88 -16.66
C LYS A 12 -11.01 -21.84 -17.85
N LEU A 13 -10.67 -21.39 -19.05
CA LEU A 13 -10.73 -22.20 -20.28
C LEU A 13 -9.84 -23.45 -20.17
N ARG A 14 -8.63 -23.31 -19.61
CA ARG A 14 -7.76 -24.46 -19.36
C ARG A 14 -8.45 -25.50 -18.46
N ASN A 15 -9.09 -25.05 -17.37
CA ASN A 15 -9.79 -25.94 -16.45
C ASN A 15 -11.03 -26.58 -17.10
N ASP A 16 -11.83 -25.82 -17.86
CA ASP A 16 -13.03 -26.31 -18.55
C ASP A 16 -12.68 -27.44 -19.55
N TYR A 17 -11.52 -27.33 -20.20
CA TYR A 17 -10.99 -28.35 -21.12
C TYR A 17 -10.20 -29.47 -20.41
N ASN A 18 -10.09 -29.45 -19.08
CA ASN A 18 -9.29 -30.38 -18.27
C ASN A 18 -7.82 -30.47 -18.70
N TYR A 19 -7.23 -29.36 -19.15
CA TYR A 19 -5.84 -29.30 -19.56
C TYR A 19 -4.92 -28.93 -18.40
N THR A 20 -3.73 -29.55 -18.36
CA THR A 20 -2.65 -29.11 -17.49
C THR A 20 -1.87 -27.97 -18.16
N ILE A 21 -1.19 -27.13 -17.39
CA ILE A 21 -0.29 -26.09 -17.93
C ILE A 21 0.74 -26.73 -18.89
N GLN A 22 1.25 -27.92 -18.56
CA GLN A 22 2.18 -28.66 -19.41
C GLN A 22 1.54 -29.10 -20.73
N LYS A 23 0.25 -29.49 -20.73
CA LYS A 23 -0.45 -29.87 -21.95
C LYS A 23 -0.58 -28.69 -22.91
N ILE A 24 -0.95 -27.51 -22.41
CA ILE A 24 -1.01 -26.28 -23.21
C ILE A 24 0.38 -25.94 -23.77
N ALA A 25 1.40 -25.99 -22.93
CA ALA A 25 2.78 -25.70 -23.31
C ALA A 25 3.24 -26.59 -24.48
N ASN A 26 2.95 -27.89 -24.39
CA ASN A 26 3.27 -28.85 -25.45
C ASN A 26 2.48 -28.60 -26.74
N LEU A 27 1.21 -28.19 -26.65
CA LEU A 27 0.36 -27.92 -27.81
C LEU A 27 0.82 -26.66 -28.58
N LEU A 28 1.34 -25.67 -27.86
CA LEU A 28 1.80 -24.40 -28.42
C LEU A 28 3.31 -24.36 -28.71
N GLY A 29 4.05 -25.42 -28.35
CA GLY A 29 5.50 -25.45 -28.52
C GLY A 29 6.26 -24.45 -27.64
N VAL A 30 5.71 -24.09 -26.47
CA VAL A 30 6.29 -23.12 -25.53
C VAL A 30 6.71 -23.79 -24.22
N SER A 31 7.40 -23.05 -23.35
CA SER A 31 7.75 -23.56 -22.02
C SER A 31 6.53 -23.56 -21.08
N LYS A 32 6.51 -24.51 -20.12
CA LYS A 32 5.51 -24.52 -19.03
C LYS A 32 5.50 -23.19 -18.25
N ALA A 33 6.68 -22.59 -18.08
CA ALA A 33 6.83 -21.31 -17.42
C ALA A 33 6.17 -20.15 -18.19
N ALA A 34 6.15 -20.21 -19.53
CA ALA A 34 5.46 -19.21 -20.35
C ALA A 34 3.95 -19.25 -20.12
N VAL A 35 3.32 -20.43 -20.21
CA VAL A 35 1.87 -20.59 -19.94
C VAL A 35 1.52 -20.17 -18.52
N SER A 36 2.34 -20.58 -17.54
CA SER A 36 2.17 -20.17 -16.16
C SER A 36 2.24 -18.64 -16.00
N LYS A 37 3.16 -17.96 -16.69
CA LYS A 37 3.23 -16.49 -16.69
C LYS A 37 1.94 -15.88 -17.23
N TRP A 38 1.42 -16.36 -18.36
CA TRP A 38 0.18 -15.83 -18.94
C TRP A 38 -1.03 -15.99 -18.01
N GLU A 39 -1.19 -17.14 -17.36
CA GLU A 39 -2.27 -17.38 -16.39
C GLU A 39 -2.11 -16.60 -15.07
N ASN A 40 -0.94 -16.00 -14.82
CA ASN A 40 -0.67 -15.12 -13.66
C ASN A 40 -0.59 -13.64 -14.07
N GLY A 41 -1.12 -13.26 -15.23
CA GLY A 41 -1.26 -11.87 -15.66
C GLY A 41 -0.02 -11.26 -16.31
N TYR A 42 1.03 -12.03 -16.58
CA TYR A 42 2.19 -11.49 -17.32
C TYR A 42 1.88 -11.36 -18.82
N ASP A 43 2.62 -10.47 -19.49
CA ASP A 43 2.44 -10.17 -20.91
C ASP A 43 2.45 -11.42 -21.80
N ILE A 44 1.46 -11.48 -22.69
CA ILE A 44 1.30 -12.48 -23.74
C ILE A 44 1.37 -11.80 -25.10
N THR A 45 2.02 -12.44 -26.08
CA THR A 45 2.09 -11.91 -27.44
C THR A 45 0.75 -12.10 -28.15
N THR A 46 0.42 -11.21 -29.08
CA THR A 46 -0.78 -11.31 -29.93
C THR A 46 -0.82 -12.65 -30.68
N GLU A 47 0.34 -13.16 -31.10
CA GLU A 47 0.48 -14.45 -31.77
C GLU A 47 0.01 -15.61 -30.87
N HIS A 48 0.54 -15.73 -29.65
CA HIS A 48 0.12 -16.79 -28.72
C HIS A 48 -1.33 -16.64 -28.27
N LEU A 49 -1.82 -15.39 -28.13
CA LEU A 49 -3.23 -15.16 -27.83
C LEU A 49 -4.15 -15.67 -28.96
N TYR A 50 -3.73 -15.51 -30.22
CA TYR A 50 -4.45 -16.03 -31.38
C TYR A 50 -4.37 -17.57 -31.48
N GLU A 51 -3.25 -18.18 -31.12
CA GLU A 51 -3.14 -19.64 -31.03
C GLU A 51 -4.05 -20.21 -29.94
N LEU A 52 -4.10 -19.57 -28.76
CA LEU A 52 -5.00 -19.94 -27.67
C LEU A 52 -6.48 -19.77 -28.07
N SER A 53 -6.81 -18.73 -28.84
CA SER A 53 -8.18 -18.53 -29.31
C SER A 53 -8.64 -19.69 -30.20
N LYS A 54 -7.76 -20.16 -31.09
CA LYS A 54 -8.00 -21.37 -31.89
C LYS A 54 -8.11 -22.63 -31.04
N LEU A 55 -7.22 -22.79 -30.06
CA LEU A 55 -7.18 -23.97 -29.19
C LEU A 55 -8.48 -24.14 -28.40
N TYR A 56 -9.01 -23.05 -27.84
CA TYR A 56 -10.23 -23.06 -27.03
C TYR A 56 -11.51 -22.78 -27.84
N ASN A 57 -11.41 -22.64 -29.16
CA ASN A 57 -12.54 -22.32 -30.03
C ASN A 57 -13.32 -21.08 -29.56
N VAL A 58 -12.60 -20.02 -29.19
CA VAL A 58 -13.12 -18.70 -28.83
C VAL A 58 -12.56 -17.64 -29.76
N SER A 59 -13.21 -16.49 -29.84
CA SER A 59 -12.68 -15.38 -30.64
C SER A 59 -11.47 -14.74 -29.96
N PHE A 60 -10.59 -14.15 -30.78
CA PHE A 60 -9.47 -13.36 -30.28
C PHE A 60 -9.95 -12.24 -29.35
N SER A 61 -11.05 -11.56 -29.70
CA SER A 61 -11.63 -10.48 -28.91
C SER A 61 -12.06 -10.94 -27.51
N GLU A 62 -12.66 -12.13 -27.38
CA GLU A 62 -13.05 -12.66 -26.08
C GLU A 62 -11.85 -12.88 -25.16
N LEU A 63 -10.75 -13.41 -25.70
CA LEU A 63 -9.52 -13.55 -24.92
C LEU A 63 -8.90 -12.19 -24.60
N TYR A 64 -8.81 -11.30 -25.57
CA TYR A 64 -8.21 -9.98 -25.41
C TYR A 64 -8.94 -9.12 -24.36
N TYR A 65 -10.27 -9.18 -24.32
CA TYR A 65 -11.07 -8.48 -23.31
C TYR A 65 -11.32 -9.31 -22.05
N GLY A 66 -10.80 -10.55 -22.00
CA GLY A 66 -10.95 -11.43 -20.85
C GLY A 66 -12.39 -11.80 -20.50
N LYS A 67 -13.33 -11.76 -21.46
CA LYS A 67 -14.76 -12.07 -21.27
C LYS A 67 -15.32 -12.82 -22.46
N LEU A 68 -15.99 -13.95 -22.22
CA LEU A 68 -16.67 -14.69 -23.28
C LEU A 68 -17.98 -13.99 -23.66
N ASN A 69 -18.37 -14.07 -24.93
CA ASN A 69 -19.62 -13.49 -25.42
C ASN A 69 -20.85 -14.17 -24.82
N ASN A 70 -20.71 -15.44 -24.41
CA ASN A 70 -21.75 -16.24 -23.77
C ASN A 70 -21.61 -16.33 -22.24
N GLU A 71 -20.60 -15.68 -21.64
CA GLU A 71 -20.42 -15.66 -20.19
C GLU A 71 -21.39 -14.65 -19.56
N GLY A 72 -22.17 -15.11 -18.58
CA GLY A 72 -23.03 -14.24 -17.79
C GLY A 72 -22.21 -13.22 -17.01
N ASN A 73 -22.82 -12.06 -16.70
CA ASN A 73 -22.15 -11.03 -15.92
C ASN A 73 -21.74 -11.55 -14.53
N ASP A 74 -22.61 -12.32 -13.87
CA ASP A 74 -22.33 -12.91 -12.55
C ASP A 74 -21.11 -13.84 -12.57
N ASP A 75 -20.98 -14.69 -13.60
CA ASP A 75 -19.84 -15.58 -13.76
C ASP A 75 -18.55 -14.79 -13.98
N TYR A 76 -18.64 -13.74 -14.80
CA TYR A 76 -17.53 -12.81 -15.04
C TYR A 76 -17.10 -12.10 -13.74
N TRP A 77 -18.03 -11.60 -12.93
CA TRP A 77 -17.72 -10.94 -11.66
C TRP A 77 -17.13 -11.91 -10.65
N ARG A 78 -17.70 -13.12 -10.54
CA ARG A 78 -17.16 -14.17 -9.66
C ARG A 78 -15.73 -14.53 -10.01
N ARG A 79 -15.42 -14.65 -11.30
CA ARG A 79 -14.07 -14.98 -11.76
C ARG A 79 -13.05 -13.87 -11.51
N ASN A 80 -13.44 -12.60 -11.62
CA ASN A 80 -12.50 -11.47 -11.62
C ASN A 80 -12.45 -10.67 -10.32
N TYR A 81 -13.55 -10.63 -9.57
CA TYR A 81 -13.70 -9.72 -8.43
C TYR A 81 -14.07 -10.43 -7.12
N ASP A 82 -14.41 -11.72 -7.14
CA ASP A 82 -14.73 -12.46 -5.92
C ASP A 82 -13.45 -12.84 -5.17
N LEU A 83 -13.21 -12.14 -4.07
CA LEU A 83 -12.09 -12.40 -3.19
C LEU A 83 -12.38 -13.53 -2.19
N SER A 84 -13.64 -13.98 -2.04
CA SER A 84 -14.00 -15.02 -1.08
C SER A 84 -13.51 -16.42 -1.48
N ASN A 85 -13.19 -16.62 -2.76
CA ASN A 85 -12.70 -17.90 -3.29
C ASN A 85 -11.21 -18.16 -3.00
N PHE A 86 -10.50 -17.21 -2.40
CA PHE A 86 -9.10 -17.38 -2.04
C PHE A 86 -8.99 -18.03 -0.65
N GLU A 87 -8.87 -19.35 -0.64
CA GLU A 87 -8.43 -20.08 0.55
C GLU A 87 -6.89 -20.10 0.61
N LEU A 88 -6.33 -19.77 1.77
CA LEU A 88 -4.90 -19.91 2.02
C LEU A 88 -4.63 -21.19 2.81
N GLU A 89 -3.81 -22.06 2.24
CA GLU A 89 -3.06 -23.07 2.99
C GLU A 89 -1.86 -22.40 3.69
N ASP A 90 -1.20 -23.14 4.60
CA ASP A 90 0.02 -22.67 5.27
C ASP A 90 1.06 -22.14 4.26
N ILE A 91 1.44 -20.87 4.40
CA ILE A 91 2.33 -20.19 3.45
C ILE A 91 3.71 -20.87 3.44
N ASN A 92 4.07 -21.44 2.29
CA ASN A 92 5.32 -22.14 2.07
C ASN A 92 5.84 -21.92 0.64
N THR A 93 7.02 -22.45 0.32
CA THR A 93 7.67 -22.23 -0.98
C THR A 93 6.91 -22.78 -2.18
N LYS A 94 5.95 -23.71 -1.98
CA LYS A 94 5.17 -24.32 -3.06
C LYS A 94 3.89 -23.54 -3.40
N ASN A 95 3.34 -22.79 -2.44
CA ASN A 95 2.07 -22.08 -2.60
C ASN A 95 2.19 -20.55 -2.53
N VAL A 96 3.39 -20.01 -2.26
CA VAL A 96 3.61 -18.55 -2.18
C VAL A 96 3.16 -17.78 -3.42
N ASP A 97 3.24 -18.37 -4.61
CA ASP A 97 2.79 -17.74 -5.86
C ASP A 97 1.26 -17.61 -5.95
N ASN A 98 0.49 -18.40 -5.17
CA ASN A 98 -0.96 -18.23 -5.09
C ASN A 98 -1.32 -16.92 -4.37
N LEU A 99 -0.49 -16.44 -3.44
CA LEU A 99 -0.69 -15.14 -2.79
C LEU A 99 -0.60 -13.99 -3.78
N LYS A 100 0.29 -14.10 -4.77
CA LYS A 100 0.39 -13.10 -5.84
C LYS A 100 -0.96 -12.92 -6.52
N ASN A 101 -1.64 -14.01 -6.87
CA ASN A 101 -2.96 -13.96 -7.48
C ASN A 101 -3.99 -13.27 -6.58
N LEU A 102 -4.01 -13.56 -5.28
CA LEU A 102 -4.89 -12.86 -4.33
C LEU A 102 -4.65 -11.34 -4.36
N PHE A 103 -3.39 -10.93 -4.19
CA PHE A 103 -3.02 -9.52 -4.14
C PHE A 103 -3.32 -8.79 -5.46
N ASP A 104 -3.14 -9.46 -6.59
CA ASP A 104 -3.50 -8.90 -7.89
C ASP A 104 -5.02 -8.75 -8.05
N HIS A 105 -5.83 -9.71 -7.57
CA HIS A 105 -7.29 -9.58 -7.57
C HIS A 105 -7.74 -8.45 -6.63
N CYS A 106 -7.12 -8.29 -5.47
CA CYS A 106 -7.36 -7.13 -4.60
C CYS A 106 -7.11 -5.81 -5.34
N ASN A 107 -6.02 -5.72 -6.11
CA ASN A 107 -5.73 -4.53 -6.92
C ASN A 107 -6.78 -4.30 -8.03
N MET A 108 -7.23 -5.35 -8.71
CA MET A 108 -8.31 -5.26 -9.71
C MET A 108 -9.60 -4.74 -9.09
N VAL A 109 -10.01 -5.30 -7.95
CA VAL A 109 -11.20 -4.92 -7.18
C VAL A 109 -11.13 -3.45 -6.78
N LYS A 110 -10.00 -3.01 -6.19
CA LYS A 110 -9.74 -1.59 -5.86
C LYS A 110 -9.83 -0.69 -7.09
N SER A 111 -9.12 -1.03 -8.17
CA SER A 111 -9.10 -0.23 -9.38
C SER A 111 -10.49 -0.09 -10.00
N ARG A 112 -11.26 -1.20 -10.07
CA ARG A 112 -12.61 -1.19 -10.64
C ARG A 112 -13.58 -0.39 -9.78
N PHE A 113 -13.53 -0.56 -8.46
CA PHE A 113 -14.33 0.21 -7.51
C PHE A 113 -14.15 1.72 -7.73
N TYR A 114 -12.92 2.23 -7.69
CA TYR A 114 -12.65 3.66 -7.84
C TYR A 114 -12.91 4.18 -9.26
N THR A 115 -12.86 3.33 -10.28
CA THR A 115 -13.27 3.70 -11.64
C THR A 115 -14.79 3.94 -11.74
N GLN A 116 -15.59 3.14 -11.04
CA GLN A 116 -17.04 3.21 -11.06
C GLN A 116 -17.63 4.20 -10.05
N LEU A 117 -16.92 4.45 -8.94
CA LEU A 117 -17.39 5.28 -7.83
C LEU A 117 -17.92 6.66 -8.27
N PRO A 118 -17.24 7.42 -9.16
CA PRO A 118 -17.76 8.72 -9.62
C PRO A 118 -19.08 8.61 -10.38
N LYS A 119 -19.20 7.61 -11.26
CA LYS A 119 -20.42 7.36 -12.03
C LYS A 119 -21.55 6.89 -11.12
N TRP A 120 -21.25 6.03 -10.15
CA TRP A 120 -22.22 5.57 -9.15
C TRP A 120 -22.80 6.74 -8.36
N ALA A 121 -21.94 7.66 -7.91
CA ALA A 121 -22.37 8.85 -7.17
C ALA A 121 -23.30 9.74 -7.99
N LYS A 122 -23.04 9.88 -9.29
CA LYS A 122 -23.84 10.67 -10.24
C LYS A 122 -25.05 9.93 -10.80
N ASN A 123 -25.26 8.67 -10.44
CA ASN A 123 -26.29 7.78 -11.01
C ASN A 123 -26.15 7.58 -12.54
N GLU A 124 -24.90 7.49 -13.02
CA GLU A 124 -24.54 7.32 -14.43
C GLU A 124 -24.22 5.85 -14.80
N LEU A 125 -24.29 4.93 -13.83
CA LEU A 125 -24.13 3.50 -14.10
C LEU A 125 -25.41 2.92 -14.72
N ASN A 126 -25.26 2.11 -15.76
CA ASN A 126 -26.38 1.28 -16.23
C ASN A 126 -26.63 0.10 -15.26
N ASN A 127 -27.74 -0.63 -15.44
CA ASN A 127 -28.12 -1.73 -14.53
C ASN A 127 -27.00 -2.77 -14.32
N ASN A 128 -26.34 -3.21 -15.40
CA ASN A 128 -25.25 -4.18 -15.28
C ASN A 128 -24.04 -3.61 -14.54
N GLU A 129 -23.69 -2.35 -14.79
CA GLU A 129 -22.59 -1.69 -14.08
C GLU A 129 -22.94 -1.44 -12.60
N LEU A 130 -24.21 -1.18 -12.28
CA LEU A 130 -24.68 -1.00 -10.91
C LEU A 130 -24.60 -2.32 -10.13
N ASP A 131 -25.01 -3.43 -10.73
CA ASP A 131 -24.91 -4.76 -10.14
C ASP A 131 -23.43 -5.16 -9.92
N GLU A 132 -22.55 -4.88 -10.91
CA GLU A 132 -21.10 -5.03 -10.76
C GLU A 132 -20.56 -4.20 -9.60
N PHE A 133 -20.95 -2.92 -9.52
CA PHE A 133 -20.52 -2.02 -8.46
C PHE A 133 -20.95 -2.53 -7.10
N ASN A 134 -22.19 -2.98 -6.95
CA ASN A 134 -22.72 -3.52 -5.70
C ASN A 134 -21.98 -4.82 -5.30
N PHE A 135 -21.66 -5.68 -6.27
CA PHE A 135 -20.85 -6.87 -6.04
C PHE A 135 -19.46 -6.51 -5.49
N ILE A 136 -18.82 -5.46 -6.03
CA ILE A 136 -17.49 -5.02 -5.60
C ILE A 136 -17.56 -4.26 -4.26
N LYS A 137 -18.59 -3.42 -4.07
CA LYS A 137 -18.78 -2.54 -2.89
C LYS A 137 -18.78 -3.32 -1.57
N GLN A 138 -19.11 -4.61 -1.58
CA GLN A 138 -19.06 -5.47 -0.38
C GLN A 138 -17.69 -5.47 0.33
N TYR A 139 -16.59 -5.21 -0.40
CA TYR A 139 -15.23 -5.15 0.15
C TYR A 139 -14.80 -3.73 0.56
N PHE A 140 -15.71 -2.75 0.51
CA PHE A 140 -15.43 -1.36 0.81
C PHE A 140 -16.41 -0.82 1.85
N GLN A 141 -15.87 -0.13 2.84
CA GLN A 141 -16.65 0.56 3.84
C GLN A 141 -16.44 2.06 3.72
N PHE A 142 -17.52 2.82 3.56
CA PHE A 142 -17.47 4.27 3.54
C PHE A 142 -16.88 4.81 4.84
N ASP A 143 -15.90 5.72 4.74
CA ASP A 143 -15.22 6.26 5.91
C ASP A 143 -16.04 7.39 6.55
N ILE A 144 -16.98 6.99 7.40
CA ILE A 144 -17.85 7.91 8.14
C ILE A 144 -17.04 8.87 9.03
N LYS A 145 -15.87 8.47 9.54
CA LYS A 145 -15.04 9.33 10.39
C LYS A 145 -14.41 10.45 9.56
N TYR A 146 -13.89 10.12 8.38
CA TYR A 146 -13.37 11.10 7.44
C TYR A 146 -14.47 12.05 6.97
N TYR A 147 -15.63 11.51 6.58
CA TYR A 147 -16.81 12.30 6.23
C TYR A 147 -17.21 13.27 7.35
N ALA A 148 -17.34 12.78 8.59
CA ALA A 148 -17.71 13.60 9.74
C ALA A 148 -16.70 14.72 9.97
N HIS A 149 -15.40 14.41 9.87
CA HIS A 149 -14.33 15.37 10.03
C HIS A 149 -14.43 16.50 9.00
N ILE A 150 -14.62 16.18 7.71
CA ILE A 150 -14.67 17.17 6.65
C ILE A 150 -15.93 18.05 6.72
N LYS A 151 -17.09 17.46 7.05
CA LYS A 151 -18.37 18.19 7.09
C LYS A 151 -18.57 19.04 8.34
N TYR A 152 -18.18 18.50 9.49
CA TYR A 152 -18.55 19.06 10.80
C TYR A 152 -17.33 19.42 11.65
N GLY A 153 -16.13 19.02 11.24
CA GLY A 153 -14.89 19.23 11.98
C GLY A 153 -14.56 18.06 12.93
N PRO A 154 -13.44 18.15 13.67
CA PRO A 154 -12.96 17.08 14.52
C PRO A 154 -13.95 16.72 15.64
N ARG A 155 -13.90 15.46 16.09
CA ARG A 155 -14.71 14.90 17.20
C ARG A 155 -16.23 14.88 17.01
N HIS A 156 -16.73 15.14 15.80
CA HIS A 156 -18.14 14.97 15.48
C HIS A 156 -18.46 13.52 15.13
N LEU A 157 -19.65 13.07 15.56
CA LEU A 157 -20.26 11.83 15.10
C LEU A 157 -21.18 12.14 13.92
N ALA A 158 -21.13 11.32 12.89
CA ALA A 158 -22.02 11.44 11.75
C ALA A 158 -22.61 10.08 11.38
N PHE A 159 -23.73 10.14 10.66
CA PHE A 159 -24.34 9.01 9.97
C PHE A 159 -24.53 9.44 8.52
N ALA A 160 -24.27 8.55 7.58
CA ALA A 160 -24.51 8.76 6.16
C ALA A 160 -25.28 7.55 5.64
N GLN A 161 -26.42 7.78 4.99
CA GLN A 161 -27.05 6.79 4.14
C GLN A 161 -26.54 6.99 2.70
N ASP A 162 -27.00 6.14 1.78
CA ASP A 162 -26.59 6.19 0.38
C ASP A 162 -26.77 7.59 -0.25
N LYS A 163 -27.80 8.34 0.16
CA LYS A 163 -28.03 9.69 -0.37
C LYS A 163 -26.94 10.66 0.08
N GLU A 164 -26.67 10.74 1.38
CA GLU A 164 -25.64 11.64 1.92
C GLU A 164 -24.24 11.24 1.44
N GLU A 165 -23.99 9.94 1.30
CA GLU A 165 -22.75 9.40 0.76
C GLU A 165 -22.52 9.87 -0.69
N LYS A 166 -23.53 9.73 -1.55
CA LYS A 166 -23.46 10.20 -2.95
C LYS A 166 -23.27 11.70 -3.04
N GLU A 167 -24.02 12.47 -2.26
CA GLU A 167 -23.90 13.94 -2.22
C GLU A 167 -22.49 14.37 -1.79
N PHE A 168 -21.92 13.71 -0.78
CA PHE A 168 -20.54 13.99 -0.35
C PHE A 168 -19.51 13.63 -1.41
N ILE A 169 -19.66 12.48 -2.07
CA ILE A 169 -18.74 12.08 -3.15
C ILE A 169 -18.79 13.09 -4.30
N ILE A 170 -19.98 13.55 -4.71
CA ILE A 170 -20.11 14.58 -5.75
C ILE A 170 -19.38 15.86 -5.35
N GLU A 171 -19.59 16.35 -4.13
CA GLU A 171 -18.88 17.54 -3.63
C GLU A 171 -17.35 17.35 -3.65
N MET A 172 -16.87 16.18 -3.23
CA MET A 172 -15.43 15.89 -3.26
C MET A 172 -14.90 15.83 -4.69
N LEU A 173 -15.62 15.19 -5.62
CA LEU A 173 -15.26 15.12 -7.04
C LEU A 173 -15.11 16.52 -7.66
N ASP A 174 -16.03 17.44 -7.33
CA ASP A 174 -15.97 18.81 -7.82
C ASP A 174 -14.74 19.57 -7.30
N LYS A 175 -14.29 19.28 -6.06
CA LYS A 175 -13.08 19.88 -5.47
C LYS A 175 -11.78 19.32 -6.09
N ILE A 176 -11.78 18.06 -6.53
CA ILE A 176 -10.56 17.36 -6.96
C ILE A 176 -10.41 17.22 -8.47
N LYS A 177 -11.41 17.64 -9.26
CA LYS A 177 -11.46 17.44 -10.72
C LYS A 177 -10.26 17.99 -11.50
N ASP A 178 -9.62 19.05 -10.99
CA ASP A 178 -8.50 19.75 -11.64
C ASP A 178 -7.13 19.28 -11.13
N LEU A 179 -7.11 18.27 -10.24
CA LEU A 179 -5.87 17.68 -9.73
C LEU A 179 -5.22 16.76 -10.77
N ASP A 180 -3.90 16.59 -10.64
CA ASP A 180 -3.18 15.54 -11.36
C ASP A 180 -3.68 14.15 -10.95
N LYS A 181 -3.39 13.14 -11.77
CA LYS A 181 -3.90 11.77 -11.59
C LYS A 181 -3.61 11.19 -10.20
N ASP A 182 -2.40 11.41 -9.68
CA ASP A 182 -1.99 10.81 -8.41
C ASP A 182 -2.67 11.53 -7.24
N SER A 183 -2.73 12.86 -7.29
CA SER A 183 -3.47 13.67 -6.32
C SER A 183 -4.98 13.38 -6.34
N TYR A 184 -5.58 13.21 -7.52
CA TYR A 184 -6.98 12.83 -7.68
C TYR A 184 -7.26 11.47 -7.02
N MET A 185 -6.44 10.46 -7.33
CA MET A 185 -6.60 9.13 -6.75
C MET A 185 -6.35 9.11 -5.25
N TRP A 186 -5.37 9.88 -4.76
CA TRP A 186 -5.11 10.07 -3.33
C TRP A 186 -6.37 10.55 -2.61
N GLU A 187 -7.01 11.62 -3.09
CA GLU A 187 -8.22 12.15 -2.46
C GLU A 187 -9.40 11.17 -2.56
N LEU A 188 -9.58 10.53 -3.72
CA LEU A 188 -10.67 9.58 -3.93
C LEU A 188 -10.59 8.35 -3.01
N THR A 189 -9.37 7.87 -2.75
CA THR A 189 -9.15 6.68 -1.90
C THR A 189 -9.39 6.93 -0.41
N LYS A 190 -9.45 8.19 0.04
CA LYS A 190 -9.76 8.52 1.45
C LYS A 190 -11.20 8.18 1.82
N LEU A 191 -12.09 8.23 0.84
CA LEU A 191 -13.55 8.12 1.00
C LEU A 191 -13.98 6.74 1.49
N TYR A 192 -13.22 5.70 1.19
CA TYR A 192 -13.55 4.31 1.52
C TYR A 192 -12.33 3.56 2.06
N ASN A 193 -12.59 2.67 3.01
CA ASN A 193 -11.62 1.70 3.50
C ASN A 193 -11.87 0.36 2.79
N PHE A 194 -10.81 -0.25 2.28
CA PHE A 194 -10.86 -1.62 1.78
C PHE A 194 -10.82 -2.58 2.99
N THR A 195 -11.84 -3.42 3.14
CA THR A 195 -12.09 -4.20 4.38
C THR A 195 -11.83 -5.69 4.22
N TYR A 196 -11.47 -6.16 3.03
CA TYR A 196 -11.13 -7.56 2.83
C TYR A 196 -9.86 -7.93 3.61
N ASP A 197 -9.92 -9.05 4.33
CA ASP A 197 -8.78 -9.61 5.05
C ASP A 197 -7.78 -10.23 4.06
N ILE A 198 -6.78 -9.44 3.70
CA ILE A 198 -5.67 -9.84 2.82
C ILE A 198 -4.66 -10.80 3.49
N LYS A 199 -4.97 -11.30 4.70
CA LYS A 199 -4.15 -12.28 5.43
C LYS A 199 -2.75 -11.76 5.76
N SER A 200 -2.66 -10.47 6.08
CA SER A 200 -1.41 -9.79 6.42
C SER A 200 -0.70 -10.45 7.59
N ASP A 201 -1.45 -10.86 8.61
CA ASP A 201 -0.92 -11.52 9.81
C ASP A 201 -0.26 -12.85 9.47
N ASP A 202 -0.87 -13.65 8.58
CA ASP A 202 -0.34 -14.94 8.17
C ASP A 202 0.94 -14.77 7.34
N VAL A 203 0.96 -13.79 6.43
CA VAL A 203 2.16 -13.41 5.68
C VAL A 203 3.30 -13.01 6.64
N CYS A 204 3.02 -12.13 7.59
CA CYS A 204 4.01 -11.68 8.58
C CYS A 204 4.53 -12.83 9.45
N LYS A 205 3.65 -13.68 9.98
CA LYS A 205 4.03 -14.84 10.82
C LYS A 205 4.82 -15.90 10.05
N SER A 206 4.60 -16.03 8.74
CA SER A 206 5.31 -17.02 7.92
C SER A 206 6.81 -16.77 7.81
N GLY A 207 7.27 -15.52 8.02
CA GLY A 207 8.66 -15.12 7.78
C GLY A 207 9.10 -15.23 6.31
N ASN A 208 8.18 -15.49 5.37
CA ASN A 208 8.49 -15.69 3.97
C ASN A 208 8.66 -14.35 3.24
N LEU A 209 9.89 -14.01 2.88
CA LEU A 209 10.22 -12.73 2.22
C LEU A 209 9.52 -12.57 0.86
N LYS A 210 9.26 -13.65 0.13
CA LYS A 210 8.55 -13.60 -1.16
C LYS A 210 7.07 -13.30 -0.97
N ALA A 211 6.46 -13.88 0.07
CA ALA A 211 5.07 -13.56 0.45
C ALA A 211 4.94 -12.08 0.84
N LEU A 212 5.89 -11.57 1.63
CA LEU A 212 5.97 -10.15 2.00
C LEU A 212 6.13 -9.24 0.78
N GLU A 213 7.01 -9.61 -0.17
CA GLU A 213 7.19 -8.87 -1.42
C GLU A 213 5.89 -8.78 -2.23
N TYR A 214 5.17 -9.90 -2.38
CA TYR A 214 3.88 -9.91 -3.07
C TYR A 214 2.84 -9.06 -2.34
N MET A 215 2.77 -9.13 -1.01
CA MET A 215 1.86 -8.31 -0.21
C MET A 215 2.14 -6.81 -0.44
N LEU A 216 3.39 -6.38 -0.26
CA LEU A 216 3.80 -4.99 -0.43
C LEU A 216 3.59 -4.47 -1.85
N SER A 217 3.63 -5.33 -2.87
CA SER A 217 3.34 -4.93 -4.26
C SER A 217 1.89 -4.46 -4.47
N SER A 218 0.96 -4.88 -3.60
CA SER A 218 -0.46 -4.43 -3.62
C SER A 218 -0.78 -3.27 -2.68
N PHE A 219 0.22 -2.81 -1.93
CA PHE A 219 0.05 -1.75 -0.95
C PHE A 219 0.22 -0.39 -1.63
N SER A 220 -0.63 0.55 -1.23
CA SER A 220 -0.46 1.97 -1.48
C SER A 220 0.84 2.49 -0.83
N GLN A 221 1.29 3.67 -1.25
CA GLN A 221 2.48 4.28 -0.69
C GLN A 221 2.36 4.48 0.84
N ILE A 222 1.20 4.92 1.33
CA ILE A 222 0.97 5.14 2.76
C ILE A 222 1.04 3.85 3.57
N GLU A 223 0.53 2.74 3.03
CA GLU A 223 0.57 1.43 3.72
C GLU A 223 2.02 0.90 3.80
N LYS A 224 2.83 1.09 2.74
CA LYS A 224 4.26 0.75 2.74
C LYS A 224 5.03 1.57 3.76
N ASP A 225 4.81 2.88 3.76
CA ASP A 225 5.48 3.82 4.66
C ASP A 225 5.06 3.56 6.12
N SER A 226 3.79 3.17 6.34
CA SER A 226 3.27 2.76 7.65
C SER A 226 3.95 1.51 8.19
N ILE A 227 4.13 0.49 7.36
CA ILE A 227 4.83 -0.73 7.75
C ILE A 227 6.28 -0.41 8.09
N LEU A 228 6.97 0.40 7.29
CA LEU A 228 8.34 0.79 7.56
C LEU A 228 8.44 1.53 8.90
N TYR A 229 7.59 2.54 9.13
CA TYR A 229 7.54 3.29 10.37
C TYR A 229 7.34 2.37 11.58
N ALA A 230 6.31 1.52 11.56
CA ALA A 230 6.01 0.61 12.67
C ALA A 230 7.14 -0.38 12.98
N ASN A 231 8.01 -0.67 12.02
CA ASN A 231 9.17 -1.55 12.22
C ASN A 231 10.44 -0.78 12.62
N LEU A 232 10.59 0.48 12.22
CA LEU A 232 11.69 1.35 12.61
C LEU A 232 11.56 1.80 14.07
N HIS A 233 10.36 2.11 14.53
CA HIS A 233 10.10 2.57 15.90
C HIS A 233 9.67 1.40 16.78
N ILE A 234 10.47 1.10 17.80
CA ILE A 234 10.20 0.01 18.73
C ILE A 234 9.94 0.53 20.14
N LYS A 235 9.17 -0.25 20.91
CA LYS A 235 8.92 -0.02 22.32
C LYS A 235 9.69 -1.03 23.15
N GLU A 236 10.44 -0.55 24.13
CA GLU A 236 11.25 -1.38 25.02
C GLU A 236 10.97 -1.02 26.48
N VAL A 237 10.96 -2.02 27.35
CA VAL A 237 10.83 -1.81 28.79
C VAL A 237 12.22 -1.69 29.39
N VAL A 238 12.58 -0.50 29.86
CA VAL A 238 13.84 -0.23 30.54
C VAL A 238 13.62 -0.18 32.04
N LYS A 239 14.54 -0.79 32.79
CA LYS A 239 14.57 -0.71 34.25
C LYS A 239 15.37 0.52 34.66
N GLU A 240 14.70 1.51 35.22
CA GLU A 240 15.34 2.67 35.85
C GLU A 240 15.67 2.33 37.31
N ASP A 241 16.96 2.38 37.64
CA ASP A 241 17.43 2.21 39.01
C ASP A 241 17.41 3.56 39.73
N ASN A 242 16.28 3.87 40.34
CA ASN A 242 16.02 5.10 41.07
C ASN A 242 16.40 4.98 42.55
N ARG A 243 17.29 4.04 42.92
CA ARG A 243 17.82 3.91 44.29
C ARG A 243 18.58 5.16 44.75
N SER A 244 19.16 5.92 43.83
CA SER A 244 19.82 7.21 44.12
C SER A 244 18.85 8.30 44.63
N ILE A 245 17.55 8.16 44.36
CA ILE A 245 16.47 9.07 44.77
C ILE A 245 15.40 8.36 45.63
N PHE A 246 15.79 7.29 46.33
CA PHE A 246 14.94 6.51 47.25
C PHE A 246 13.67 5.87 46.64
N MET A 247 13.59 5.73 45.30
CA MET A 247 12.40 5.18 44.61
C MET A 247 12.54 3.75 44.07
N GLY A 248 13.55 2.99 44.50
CA GLY A 248 13.69 1.58 44.11
C GLY A 248 13.94 1.38 42.60
N ILE A 249 13.63 0.20 42.07
CA ILE A 249 13.74 -0.10 40.63
C ILE A 249 12.34 0.02 40.02
N SER A 250 12.18 0.86 39.00
CA SER A 250 10.94 1.02 38.24
C SER A 250 11.12 0.57 36.79
N GLU A 251 10.07 0.00 36.20
CA GLU A 251 10.02 -0.32 34.78
C GLU A 251 9.34 0.82 34.02
N LYS A 252 9.94 1.25 32.92
CA LYS A 252 9.43 2.31 32.06
C LYS A 252 9.49 1.86 30.61
N GLU A 253 8.38 2.00 29.91
CA GLU A 253 8.33 1.80 28.46
C GLU A 253 8.92 3.03 27.77
N ILE A 254 9.96 2.83 26.96
CA ILE A 254 10.57 3.85 26.12
C ILE A 254 10.34 3.49 24.65
N GLU A 255 10.21 4.50 23.81
CA GLU A 255 10.16 4.36 22.36
C GLU A 255 11.51 4.82 21.79
N ARG A 256 12.11 3.99 20.93
CA ARG A 256 13.35 4.33 20.22
C ARG A 256 13.33 3.81 18.80
N ASP A 257 14.20 4.39 17.98
CA ASP A 257 14.47 3.89 16.64
C ASP A 257 15.40 2.67 16.72
N ARG A 258 15.25 1.76 15.75
CA ARG A 258 16.20 0.68 15.55
C ARG A 258 17.56 1.19 15.15
N THR A 259 18.61 0.53 15.64
CA THR A 259 19.98 0.81 15.22
C THR A 259 20.22 0.28 13.80
N ILE A 260 21.29 0.77 13.17
CA ILE A 260 21.73 0.29 11.85
C ILE A 260 21.99 -1.23 11.89
N ASP A 261 22.67 -1.71 12.92
CA ASP A 261 22.98 -3.13 13.09
C ASP A 261 21.70 -3.98 13.26
N GLU A 262 20.68 -3.46 13.96
CA GLU A 262 19.39 -4.15 14.08
C GLU A 262 18.67 -4.23 12.73
N ILE A 263 18.65 -3.15 11.96
CA ILE A 263 18.01 -3.08 10.64
C ILE A 263 18.64 -4.10 9.68
N GLU A 264 19.97 -4.23 9.72
CA GLU A 264 20.72 -5.16 8.86
C GLU A 264 20.45 -6.63 9.19
N ASN A 265 20.36 -6.94 10.48
CA ASN A 265 20.15 -8.32 10.94
C ASN A 265 18.69 -8.78 10.82
N ILE A 266 17.77 -7.90 10.41
CA ILE A 266 16.34 -8.19 10.27
C ILE A 266 15.99 -8.32 8.76
N PRO A 267 15.75 -9.54 8.25
CA PRO A 267 15.68 -9.79 6.80
C PRO A 267 14.57 -9.04 6.05
N PHE A 268 13.46 -8.71 6.73
CA PHE A 268 12.32 -8.07 6.08
C PHE A 268 12.53 -6.59 5.77
N PHE A 269 13.47 -5.89 6.41
CA PHE A 269 13.73 -4.47 6.13
C PHE A 269 14.13 -4.25 4.68
N LYS A 270 15.00 -5.11 4.16
CA LYS A 270 15.40 -5.06 2.76
C LYS A 270 14.19 -5.18 1.83
N THR A 271 13.28 -6.11 2.11
CA THR A 271 12.05 -6.30 1.32
C THR A 271 11.12 -5.08 1.41
N ILE A 272 10.91 -4.52 2.61
CA ILE A 272 10.07 -3.32 2.82
C ILE A 272 10.66 -2.11 2.08
N ILE A 273 11.95 -1.82 2.28
CA ILE A 273 12.64 -0.67 1.67
C ILE A 273 12.67 -0.80 0.15
N ASN A 274 12.96 -2.00 -0.38
CA ASN A 274 12.99 -2.24 -1.83
C ASN A 274 11.60 -2.24 -2.47
N SER A 275 10.52 -2.34 -1.69
CA SER A 275 9.15 -2.15 -2.20
C SER A 275 8.82 -0.67 -2.51
N GLY A 276 9.72 0.25 -2.16
CA GLY A 276 9.55 1.69 -2.33
C GLY A 276 9.03 2.41 -1.09
N ALA A 277 9.04 1.77 0.09
CA ALA A 277 8.70 2.44 1.35
C ALA A 277 9.67 3.59 1.65
N ASN A 278 9.13 4.70 2.15
CA ASN A 278 9.86 5.89 2.51
C ASN A 278 9.84 6.11 4.02
N LYS A 279 10.98 6.58 4.54
CA LYS A 279 11.06 7.11 5.89
C LYS A 279 10.34 8.46 5.92
N LEU A 280 9.54 8.69 6.95
CA LEU A 280 8.86 9.96 7.18
C LEU A 280 9.60 10.75 8.27
N TYR A 281 9.59 12.07 8.19
CA TYR A 281 10.04 12.91 9.29
C TYR A 281 9.13 12.71 10.50
N SER A 282 9.72 12.49 11.67
CA SER A 282 8.99 12.58 12.94
C SER A 282 9.05 14.01 13.45
N HIS A 283 7.92 14.73 13.51
CA HIS A 283 7.91 16.04 14.16
C HIS A 283 7.97 15.84 15.68
N LYS A 284 9.09 16.22 16.30
CA LYS A 284 9.19 16.44 17.76
C LYS A 284 9.10 17.95 18.00
N SER A 285 7.99 18.44 18.55
CA SER A 285 7.92 19.85 18.95
C SER A 285 8.91 20.10 20.10
N THR A 286 9.87 21.00 19.92
CA THR A 286 10.74 21.47 21.00
C THR A 286 9.97 22.40 21.92
N LEU A 287 9.24 21.83 22.87
CA LEU A 287 8.61 22.60 23.95
C LEU A 287 9.31 22.26 25.25
N GLY A 288 10.47 22.89 25.41
CA GLY A 288 11.18 22.98 26.66
C GLY A 288 12.17 24.13 26.61
N TRP A 289 12.45 24.73 27.76
CA TRP A 289 13.40 25.83 27.98
C TRP A 289 14.88 25.42 27.76
N TRP A 290 15.12 24.56 26.78
CA TRP A 290 16.44 24.06 26.46
C TRP A 290 16.99 24.89 25.31
N ASP A 291 18.22 25.36 25.48
CA ASP A 291 18.90 26.24 24.55
C ASP A 291 19.07 25.56 23.19
N LYS A 292 18.89 26.31 22.11
CA LYS A 292 19.05 25.84 20.73
C LYS A 292 20.48 25.29 20.53
N GLU A 293 21.46 25.93 21.16
CA GLU A 293 22.86 25.48 21.21
C GLU A 293 23.05 24.12 21.91
N MET A 294 22.16 23.74 22.83
CA MET A 294 22.24 22.47 23.55
C MET A 294 21.67 21.31 22.73
N PHE A 295 20.68 21.56 21.87
CA PHE A 295 20.16 20.56 20.93
C PHE A 295 21.07 20.38 19.71
N ASP A 296 21.68 21.46 19.22
CA ASP A 296 22.71 21.39 18.15
C ASP A 296 23.91 20.51 18.55
N ALA A 297 24.12 20.32 19.85
CA ALA A 297 25.15 19.43 20.41
C ALA A 297 24.69 17.97 20.62
N ILE A 298 23.39 17.66 20.49
CA ILE A 298 22.80 16.36 20.90
C ILE A 298 22.07 15.65 19.75
N GLU A 299 21.32 16.36 18.91
CA GLU A 299 20.56 15.75 17.80
C GLU A 299 21.15 16.18 16.44
N GLY A 300 21.06 15.28 15.45
CA GLY A 300 21.57 15.51 14.10
C GLY A 300 20.91 16.69 13.37
N PRO A 301 21.29 16.94 12.10
CA PRO A 301 20.85 18.12 11.36
C PRO A 301 19.32 18.26 11.34
N THR A 302 18.83 19.37 11.90
CA THR A 302 17.41 19.74 11.87
C THR A 302 17.04 20.24 10.48
N VAL A 303 16.08 19.60 9.81
CA VAL A 303 15.50 20.12 8.56
C VAL A 303 14.32 21.00 8.92
N GLU A 304 14.33 22.26 8.50
CA GLU A 304 13.17 23.14 8.59
C GLU A 304 12.08 22.60 7.65
N ILE A 305 11.01 22.07 8.24
CA ILE A 305 9.77 21.72 7.54
C ILE A 305 8.95 23.01 7.50
N ASP A 306 8.27 23.29 6.38
CA ASP A 306 7.36 24.44 6.31
C ASP A 306 6.25 24.28 7.35
N GLU A 307 6.37 25.01 8.46
CA GLU A 307 5.44 24.90 9.58
C GLU A 307 4.02 25.40 9.24
N SER A 308 3.85 26.14 8.13
CA SER A 308 2.54 26.61 7.68
C SER A 308 1.58 25.46 7.34
N ILE A 309 2.12 24.27 7.05
CA ILE A 309 1.30 23.05 6.88
C ILE A 309 0.55 22.69 8.17
N TYR A 310 1.12 22.96 9.35
CA TYR A 310 0.49 22.63 10.63
C TYR A 310 -0.65 23.60 10.96
N ASP A 311 -0.46 24.88 10.64
CA ASP A 311 -1.50 25.90 10.72
C ASP A 311 -2.63 25.64 9.73
N LYS A 312 -2.29 25.22 8.49
CA LYS A 312 -3.25 24.84 7.43
C LYS A 312 -4.23 23.75 7.88
N TYR A 313 -3.75 22.76 8.63
CA TYR A 313 -4.56 21.62 9.09
C TYR A 313 -5.06 21.72 10.53
N GLN A 314 -4.87 22.87 11.19
CA GLN A 314 -5.40 23.14 12.53
C GLN A 314 -5.02 22.09 13.59
N PHE A 315 -3.78 21.60 13.57
CA PHE A 315 -3.28 20.75 14.65
C PHE A 315 -3.01 21.60 15.90
N TYR A 316 -3.94 21.62 16.86
CA TYR A 316 -3.78 22.39 18.10
C TYR A 316 -3.07 21.61 19.20
N ASN A 317 -2.01 22.19 19.74
CA ASN A 317 -1.18 21.67 20.82
C ASN A 317 -1.73 22.05 22.21
N PHE A 318 -2.74 21.34 22.72
CA PHE A 318 -3.11 21.44 24.14
C PHE A 318 -2.18 20.55 24.98
N GLY A 319 -0.94 20.98 25.22
CA GLY A 319 -0.05 20.28 26.17
C GLY A 319 1.45 20.37 25.93
N GLY A 320 1.92 21.04 24.88
CA GLY A 320 3.35 21.19 24.62
C GLY A 320 4.05 19.96 24.04
N GLN A 321 3.33 18.91 23.66
CA GLN A 321 3.92 17.79 22.91
C GLN A 321 2.93 17.41 21.82
N THR A 322 3.31 17.63 20.57
CA THR A 322 2.53 17.13 19.44
C THR A 322 3.46 16.36 18.52
N ASN A 323 3.70 15.09 18.82
CA ASN A 323 4.03 14.15 17.76
C ASN A 323 2.76 14.09 16.89
N ILE A 324 2.79 14.63 15.67
CA ILE A 324 1.71 14.43 14.72
C ILE A 324 2.00 13.08 14.07
N PRO A 325 1.28 12.01 14.41
CA PRO A 325 1.42 10.76 13.69
C PRO A 325 0.90 10.99 12.27
N ILE A 326 1.80 11.35 11.34
CA ILE A 326 1.50 11.61 9.93
C ILE A 326 0.65 10.47 9.37
N LEU A 327 1.04 9.24 9.72
CA LEU A 327 0.35 8.01 9.34
C LEU A 327 -1.07 7.88 9.90
N ASN A 328 -1.36 8.39 11.09
CA ASN A 328 -2.73 8.33 11.63
C ASN A 328 -3.62 9.42 11.05
N ASN A 329 -3.03 10.50 10.52
CA ASN A 329 -3.75 11.66 10.01
C ASN A 329 -3.64 11.80 8.49
N TRP A 330 -3.13 10.78 7.78
CA TRP A 330 -2.78 10.88 6.36
C TRP A 330 -3.92 11.37 5.47
N LYS A 331 -5.17 11.01 5.82
CA LYS A 331 -6.37 11.42 5.09
C LYS A 331 -6.62 12.92 5.13
N LEU A 332 -6.07 13.63 6.10
CA LEU A 332 -6.19 15.08 6.21
C LEU A 332 -5.25 15.79 5.22
N PHE A 333 -4.11 15.20 4.88
CA PHE A 333 -3.12 15.81 4.01
C PHE A 333 -3.45 15.63 2.52
N GLY A 334 -3.19 16.65 1.71
CA GLY A 334 -3.14 16.48 0.26
C GLY A 334 -1.97 15.60 -0.16
N TYR A 335 -1.99 15.06 -1.38
CA TYR A 335 -0.90 14.21 -1.85
C TYR A 335 0.45 14.94 -1.88
N LYS A 336 0.45 16.20 -2.35
CA LYS A 336 1.66 17.02 -2.41
C LYS A 336 2.21 17.32 -1.01
N ASP A 337 1.32 17.67 -0.08
CA ASP A 337 1.65 17.88 1.32
C ASP A 337 2.26 16.60 1.94
N TYR A 338 1.70 15.42 1.61
CA TYR A 338 2.25 14.14 2.05
C TYR A 338 3.69 13.92 1.59
N LEU A 339 4.01 14.28 0.34
CA LEU A 339 5.35 14.12 -0.22
C LEU A 339 6.41 14.98 0.49
N GLU A 340 6.01 16.07 1.14
CA GLU A 340 6.89 16.94 1.91
C GLU A 340 7.31 16.29 3.24
N PHE A 341 6.50 15.37 3.78
CA PHE A 341 6.85 14.61 4.98
C PHE A 341 7.87 13.50 4.74
N ILE A 342 8.23 13.21 3.48
CA ILE A 342 9.19 12.17 3.16
C ILE A 342 10.62 12.65 3.47
N ASP A 343 11.27 11.96 4.41
CA ASP A 343 12.71 12.07 4.67
C ASP A 343 13.48 11.38 3.55
N LYS A 344 13.70 12.11 2.45
CA LYS A 344 14.40 11.60 1.27
C LYS A 344 15.82 11.13 1.61
N ALA A 345 16.54 11.91 2.41
CA ALA A 345 17.92 11.60 2.79
C ALA A 345 18.01 10.35 3.67
N GLY A 346 17.15 10.24 4.68
CA GLY A 346 17.05 9.05 5.53
C GLY A 346 16.52 7.83 4.78
N THR A 347 15.61 8.02 3.82
CA THR A 347 15.15 6.94 2.92
C THR A 347 16.31 6.40 2.08
N GLU A 348 17.12 7.28 1.48
CA GLU A 348 18.31 6.89 0.73
C GLU A 348 19.37 6.23 1.62
N GLN A 349 19.54 6.70 2.86
CA GLN A 349 20.42 6.08 3.84
C GLN A 349 19.99 4.64 4.14
N LEU A 350 18.70 4.42 4.39
CA LEU A 350 18.14 3.08 4.61
C LEU A 350 18.34 2.17 3.38
N ARG A 351 18.15 2.71 2.17
CA ARG A 351 18.43 1.97 0.92
C ARG A 351 19.88 1.57 0.80
N ASP A 352 20.80 2.44 1.16
CA ASP A 352 22.24 2.16 1.11
C ASP A 352 22.66 1.13 2.17
N ILE A 353 22.09 1.20 3.38
CA ILE A 353 22.29 0.22 4.44
C ILE A 353 21.94 -1.18 3.95
N VAL A 354 20.73 -1.39 3.42
CA VAL A 354 20.24 -2.74 3.08
C VAL A 354 20.74 -3.28 1.73
N ASN A 355 21.23 -2.41 0.85
CA ASN A 355 21.63 -2.80 -0.50
C ASN A 355 23.12 -2.65 -0.78
N LEU A 356 23.83 -1.68 -0.19
CA LEU A 356 25.21 -1.36 -0.55
C LEU A 356 26.23 -1.71 0.52
N LYS A 357 25.90 -1.64 1.82
CA LYS A 357 26.91 -1.77 2.90
C LYS A 357 27.79 -3.02 2.74
N ASP A 358 27.17 -4.17 2.47
CA ASP A 358 27.92 -5.43 2.26
C ASP A 358 28.28 -5.68 0.79
N SER A 359 27.40 -5.30 -0.14
CA SER A 359 27.57 -5.64 -1.57
C SER A 359 28.55 -4.71 -2.30
N ASN A 360 28.66 -3.46 -1.84
CA ASN A 360 29.55 -2.43 -2.37
C ASN A 360 29.93 -1.42 -1.25
N PRO A 361 30.80 -1.82 -0.30
CA PRO A 361 31.14 -1.01 0.86
C PRO A 361 31.76 0.35 0.51
N LEU A 362 32.52 0.43 -0.59
CA LEU A 362 33.13 1.68 -1.05
C LEU A 362 32.07 2.69 -1.48
N LYS A 363 31.07 2.26 -2.25
CA LYS A 363 29.96 3.12 -2.66
C LYS A 363 29.12 3.55 -1.46
N TYR A 364 28.86 2.63 -0.52
CA TYR A 364 28.18 2.94 0.73
C TYR A 364 28.92 4.05 1.51
N TYR A 365 30.23 3.92 1.70
CA TYR A 365 31.04 4.91 2.40
C TYR A 365 31.06 6.26 1.69
N ASN A 366 31.22 6.28 0.36
CA ASN A 366 31.17 7.52 -0.42
C ASN A 366 29.82 8.24 -0.25
N ASN A 367 28.71 7.52 -0.36
CA ASN A 367 27.37 8.10 -0.16
C ASN A 367 27.18 8.62 1.28
N MET A 368 27.73 7.93 2.28
CA MET A 368 27.69 8.35 3.68
C MET A 368 28.43 9.69 3.87
N VAL A 369 29.66 9.78 3.36
CA VAL A 369 30.47 10.99 3.41
C VAL A 369 29.81 12.15 2.67
N GLU A 370 29.27 11.92 1.47
CA GLU A 370 28.54 12.94 0.70
C GLU A 370 27.34 13.51 1.48
N ARG A 371 26.59 12.65 2.19
CA ARG A 371 25.48 13.08 3.06
C ARG A 371 25.94 13.91 4.26
N GLU A 372 27.01 13.50 4.93
CA GLU A 372 27.59 14.28 6.04
C GLU A 372 28.02 15.68 5.58
N TYR A 373 28.69 15.77 4.41
CA TYR A 373 29.07 17.07 3.83
C TYR A 373 27.87 17.93 3.40
N ALA A 374 26.79 17.33 2.88
CA ALA A 374 25.59 18.05 2.50
C ALA A 374 24.84 18.60 3.73
N ASN A 375 24.79 17.83 4.81
CA ASN A 375 24.19 18.23 6.07
C ASN A 375 24.99 19.31 6.80
N ALA A 376 26.32 19.30 6.69
CA ALA A 376 27.18 20.35 7.27
C ALA A 376 27.10 21.71 6.54
N LYS A 377 26.42 21.78 5.38
CA LYS A 377 26.22 23.01 4.58
C LYS A 377 24.83 23.61 4.68
N ARG A 378 23.88 22.89 5.29
CA ARG A 378 22.56 23.40 5.64
C ARG A 378 22.62 23.93 7.07
#